data_AF-A0A7C4SYQ8-F1
#
_entry.id   AF-A0A7C4SYQ8-F1
#
_cell.length_a   1.000
_cell.length_b   1.000
_cell.length_c   1.000
_cell.angle_alpha   90.00
_cell.angle_beta   90.00
_cell.angle_gamma   90.00
#
_symmetry.space_group_name_H-M   'P 1'
#
loop_
_entity.id
_entity.type
_entity.pdbx_description
1 polymer ?
#
loop_
_entity_poly.entity_id
_entity_poly.type
_entity_poly.pdbx_seq_one_letter_code
_entity_poly.pdbx_strand_id
1 'polypeptide(L)'
;MTKCPKRVIGTCVLILAVLLCRTPAWCQNGSRAESPDGQVEIYFTLQTGGIPTYRIDYLGKPLVLESRLGFQGDFNQHFEVIDITRHTHEGHWINEFGERRLVPDNYCEMVVNLKHDSGCLMQICFRAYNEGAAFRYFFPKQEKQTFVFPDERTEFRLPEGTWGYQEQGTEGEYQRSTISDIQPYCERPLTLEYARGHWASLAEAANTDYPRMLLSPLEGVPGALVSALGGRTSNTSRPSQRHDSTVTLKAGQGTPWRMLVVGKRPGDLLERNYLMLNLNPPCVLKDTSWIKPGKVMRDTTLSTANSKAIIDF
;
A
#
# COMPACT_ATOMS: atom_id res chain seq x y z
N MET A 1 54.29 42.66 -59.18
CA MET A 1 52.94 42.88 -58.57
C MET A 1 52.05 41.70 -58.96
N THR A 2 51.00 41.45 -58.19
CA THR A 2 50.06 40.30 -58.21
C THR A 2 50.58 38.97 -57.64
N LYS A 3 50.04 38.65 -56.45
CA LYS A 3 50.21 37.44 -55.63
C LYS A 3 49.48 36.26 -56.28
N CYS A 4 50.10 35.08 -56.25
CA CYS A 4 49.46 33.78 -56.54
C CYS A 4 49.34 33.00 -55.22
N PRO A 5 48.14 32.56 -54.78
CA PRO A 5 47.99 31.87 -53.50
C PRO A 5 48.30 30.38 -53.62
N LYS A 6 49.02 29.87 -52.63
CA LYS A 6 49.32 28.45 -52.43
C LYS A 6 48.03 27.70 -52.05
N ARG A 7 47.81 26.54 -52.67
CA ARG A 7 46.78 25.55 -52.28
C ARG A 7 47.03 25.07 -50.86
N VAL A 8 46.04 25.18 -49.99
CA VAL A 8 45.98 24.49 -48.70
C VAL A 8 45.05 23.30 -48.87
N ILE A 9 45.60 22.10 -48.73
CA ILE A 9 44.84 20.84 -48.69
C ILE A 9 44.32 20.73 -47.26
N GLY A 10 43.01 20.91 -47.07
CA GLY A 10 42.35 20.70 -45.79
C GLY A 10 42.11 19.22 -45.54
N THR A 11 42.83 18.64 -44.60
CA THR A 11 42.59 17.29 -44.09
C THR A 11 41.36 17.33 -43.17
N CYS A 12 40.20 16.84 -43.65
CA CYS A 12 39.03 16.61 -42.81
C CYS A 12 39.30 15.46 -41.83
N VAL A 13 39.57 15.80 -40.57
CA VAL A 13 39.56 14.83 -39.47
C VAL A 13 38.10 14.56 -39.10
N LEU A 14 37.57 13.40 -39.52
CA LEU A 14 36.31 12.87 -39.02
C LEU A 14 36.52 12.43 -37.56
N ILE A 15 36.04 13.22 -36.60
CA ILE A 15 35.94 12.80 -35.21
C ILE A 15 34.72 11.88 -35.12
N LEU A 16 34.97 10.57 -35.15
CA LEU A 16 33.97 9.54 -34.91
C LEU A 16 33.62 9.57 -33.41
N ALA A 17 32.56 10.28 -33.04
CA ALA A 17 32.00 10.23 -31.70
C ALA A 17 31.40 8.84 -31.49
N VAL A 18 32.16 7.96 -30.82
CA VAL A 18 31.67 6.67 -30.34
C VAL A 18 30.65 6.97 -29.24
N LEU A 19 29.38 7.05 -29.62
CA LEU A 19 28.26 6.93 -28.69
C LEU A 19 28.34 5.54 -28.07
N LEU A 20 28.97 5.47 -26.90
CA LEU A 20 28.82 4.35 -25.96
C LEU A 20 27.35 4.32 -25.54
N CYS A 21 26.51 3.68 -26.36
CA CYS A 21 25.21 3.19 -25.94
C CYS A 21 25.45 2.25 -24.76
N ARG A 22 25.32 2.79 -23.54
CA ARG A 22 25.14 1.98 -22.35
C ARG A 22 23.82 1.26 -22.55
N THR A 23 23.90 0.02 -23.03
CA THR A 23 22.80 -0.92 -22.84
C THR A 23 22.51 -0.94 -21.35
N PRO A 24 21.27 -0.65 -20.90
CA PRO A 24 20.93 -0.85 -19.51
C PRO A 24 21.31 -2.29 -19.18
N ALA A 25 22.15 -2.48 -18.18
CA ALA A 25 22.34 -3.81 -17.60
C ALA A 25 20.99 -4.14 -16.96
N TRP A 26 20.15 -4.90 -17.67
CA TRP A 26 18.96 -5.51 -17.10
C TRP A 26 19.45 -6.49 -16.05
N CYS A 27 19.58 -5.98 -14.81
CA CYS A 27 19.93 -6.78 -13.66
C CYS A 27 18.86 -7.88 -13.52
N GLN A 28 19.28 -9.11 -13.22
CA GLN A 28 18.40 -10.20 -12.81
C GLN A 28 17.73 -9.90 -11.44
N ASN A 29 17.05 -8.77 -11.29
CA ASN A 29 16.29 -8.40 -10.09
C ASN A 29 14.82 -8.83 -10.26
N GLY A 30 14.61 -10.13 -10.45
CA GLY A 30 13.31 -10.73 -10.80
C GLY A 30 12.18 -10.56 -9.78
N SER A 31 12.46 -10.00 -8.59
CA SER A 31 11.52 -9.86 -7.47
C SER A 31 11.40 -8.43 -6.93
N ARG A 32 11.61 -7.40 -7.76
CA ARG A 32 11.45 -5.98 -7.39
C ARG A 32 10.37 -5.27 -8.22
N ALA A 33 9.59 -4.38 -7.61
CA ALA A 33 8.77 -3.36 -8.26
C ALA A 33 9.29 -1.97 -7.88
N GLU A 34 9.23 -1.01 -8.79
CA GLU A 34 9.75 0.34 -8.59
C GLU A 34 8.73 1.36 -9.10
N SER A 35 8.50 2.43 -8.34
CA SER A 35 7.56 3.49 -8.73
C SER A 35 8.04 4.19 -9.99
N PRO A 36 7.13 4.83 -10.76
CA PRO A 36 7.50 5.59 -11.96
C PRO A 36 8.63 6.62 -11.76
N ASP A 37 8.73 7.23 -10.56
CA ASP A 37 9.78 8.19 -10.21
C ASP A 37 11.04 7.57 -9.57
N GLY A 38 11.07 6.25 -9.41
CA GLY A 38 12.17 5.49 -8.83
C GLY A 38 12.37 5.67 -7.31
N GLN A 39 11.44 6.32 -6.61
CA GLN A 39 11.62 6.63 -5.18
C GLN A 39 11.04 5.57 -4.26
N VAL A 40 10.04 4.80 -4.68
CA VAL A 40 9.46 3.70 -3.90
C VAL A 40 9.86 2.38 -4.55
N GLU A 41 10.46 1.49 -3.77
CA GLU A 41 10.89 0.19 -4.24
C GLU A 41 10.28 -0.89 -3.33
N ILE A 42 9.67 -1.91 -3.93
CA ILE A 42 9.10 -3.06 -3.24
C ILE A 42 9.86 -4.31 -3.66
N TYR A 43 10.35 -5.08 -2.71
CA TYR A 43 11.09 -6.31 -2.94
C TYR A 43 10.28 -7.49 -2.39
N PHE A 44 10.22 -8.58 -3.16
CA PHE A 44 9.71 -9.87 -2.73
C PHE A 44 10.88 -10.85 -2.58
N THR A 45 10.81 -11.72 -1.58
CA THR A 45 11.75 -12.82 -1.41
C THR A 45 11.02 -14.04 -0.86
N LEU A 46 11.29 -15.20 -1.45
CA LEU A 46 10.85 -16.48 -0.92
C LEU A 46 12.01 -17.11 -0.14
N GLN A 47 11.89 -17.14 1.19
CA GLN A 47 12.93 -17.68 2.06
C GLN A 47 12.92 -19.21 2.09
N THR A 48 13.97 -19.79 2.67
CA THR A 48 14.05 -21.24 2.94
C THR A 48 12.79 -21.74 3.64
N GLY A 49 12.28 -22.88 3.19
CA GLY A 49 11.00 -23.43 3.66
C GLY A 49 9.78 -22.86 2.92
N GLY A 50 9.97 -22.01 1.91
CA GLY A 50 8.89 -21.46 1.10
C GLY A 50 8.12 -20.35 1.80
N ILE A 51 8.78 -19.57 2.66
CA ILE A 51 8.17 -18.48 3.44
C ILE A 51 8.20 -17.19 2.60
N PRO A 52 7.03 -16.64 2.21
CA PRO A 52 6.99 -15.40 1.44
C PRO A 52 7.26 -14.19 2.34
N THR A 53 8.16 -13.33 1.88
CA THR A 53 8.56 -12.10 2.58
C THR A 53 8.63 -10.91 1.62
N TYR A 54 8.54 -9.71 2.17
CA TYR A 54 8.68 -8.47 1.41
C TYR A 54 9.46 -7.40 2.17
N ARG A 55 9.99 -6.44 1.44
CA ARG A 55 10.61 -5.21 1.96
C ARG A 55 10.12 -4.02 1.15
N ILE A 56 10.01 -2.85 1.77
CA ILE A 56 9.68 -1.59 1.09
C ILE A 56 10.73 -0.55 1.44
N ASP A 57 11.31 0.08 0.42
CA ASP A 57 12.23 1.19 0.55
C ASP A 57 11.60 2.47 -0.03
N TYR A 58 11.92 3.62 0.56
CA TYR A 58 11.59 4.94 0.06
C TYR A 58 12.82 5.86 0.11
N LEU A 59 13.14 6.50 -1.02
CA LEU A 59 14.34 7.32 -1.19
C LEU A 59 15.62 6.56 -0.82
N GLY A 60 15.68 5.27 -1.20
CA GLY A 60 16.80 4.37 -0.89
C GLY A 60 16.97 4.06 0.60
N LYS A 61 15.97 4.33 1.44
CA LYS A 61 15.98 3.99 2.87
C LYS A 61 14.85 2.99 3.17
N PRO A 62 15.06 2.01 4.07
CA PRO A 62 14.01 1.06 4.42
C PRO A 62 12.85 1.76 5.13
N LEU A 63 11.63 1.49 4.67
CA LEU A 63 10.37 1.84 5.36
C LEU A 63 9.80 0.64 6.10
N VAL A 64 9.80 -0.52 5.43
CA VAL A 64 9.41 -1.80 6.00
C VAL A 64 10.58 -2.74 5.74
N LEU A 65 11.19 -3.22 6.82
CA LEU A 65 12.22 -4.26 6.77
C LEU A 65 11.62 -5.58 6.28
N GLU A 66 12.47 -6.55 5.96
CA GLU A 66 12.02 -7.88 5.52
C GLU A 66 10.97 -8.46 6.48
N SER A 67 9.72 -8.55 6.01
CA SER A 67 8.54 -8.87 6.80
C SER A 67 7.80 -10.05 6.18
N ARG A 68 7.27 -10.96 7.00
CA ARG A 68 6.56 -12.15 6.52
C ARG A 68 5.14 -11.84 6.04
N LEU A 69 4.70 -12.67 5.10
CA LEU A 69 3.36 -12.67 4.52
C LEU A 69 2.70 -14.02 4.77
N GLY A 70 1.37 -14.05 4.83
CA GLY A 70 0.59 -15.27 4.89
C GLY A 70 -0.55 -15.24 5.90
N PHE A 71 -1.13 -16.42 6.11
CA PHE A 71 -2.30 -16.62 6.96
C PHE A 71 -1.96 -17.48 8.19
N GLN A 72 -2.81 -17.41 9.21
CA GLN A 72 -2.63 -18.24 10.40
C GLN A 72 -2.99 -19.69 10.10
N GLY A 73 -2.17 -20.62 10.62
CA GLY A 73 -2.42 -22.06 10.55
C GLY A 73 -2.00 -22.72 9.24
N ASP A 74 -2.05 -22.00 8.12
CA ASP A 74 -1.64 -22.47 6.79
C ASP A 74 -1.30 -21.27 5.87
N PHE A 75 -0.73 -21.51 4.68
CA PHE A 75 -0.42 -20.47 3.69
C PHE A 75 0.51 -19.35 4.22
N ASN A 76 1.49 -19.72 5.03
CA ASN A 76 2.57 -18.83 5.50
C ASN A 76 3.99 -19.38 5.21
N GLN A 77 4.06 -20.58 4.62
CA GLN A 77 5.28 -21.28 4.24
C GLN A 77 4.94 -22.32 3.15
N HIS A 78 5.92 -23.15 2.74
CA HIS A 78 5.76 -24.24 1.78
C HIS A 78 5.26 -23.82 0.38
N PHE A 79 5.57 -22.58 -0.02
CA PHE A 79 5.35 -22.12 -1.38
C PHE A 79 6.55 -22.37 -2.29
N GLU A 80 6.26 -22.54 -3.58
CA GLU A 80 7.18 -22.37 -4.69
C GLU A 80 6.74 -21.15 -5.53
N VAL A 81 7.71 -20.38 -6.05
CA VAL A 81 7.42 -19.34 -7.05
C VAL A 81 7.24 -20.02 -8.40
N ILE A 82 6.07 -19.86 -9.02
CA ILE A 82 5.81 -20.31 -10.38
C ILE A 82 6.43 -19.31 -11.37
N ASP A 83 6.02 -18.05 -11.28
CA ASP A 83 6.54 -16.95 -12.06
C ASP A 83 6.30 -15.61 -11.35
N ILE A 84 6.96 -14.57 -11.88
CA ILE A 84 6.76 -13.18 -11.45
C ILE A 84 6.54 -12.34 -12.70
N THR A 85 5.38 -11.69 -12.78
CA THR A 85 5.00 -10.83 -13.90
C THR A 85 5.00 -9.36 -13.47
N ARG A 86 5.18 -8.47 -14.43
CA ARG A 86 5.18 -7.02 -14.22
C ARG A 86 4.46 -6.29 -15.32
N HIS A 87 3.79 -5.20 -14.95
CA HIS A 87 3.29 -4.23 -15.90
C HIS A 87 3.25 -2.84 -15.27
N THR A 88 3.28 -1.82 -16.11
CA THR A 88 3.06 -0.44 -15.69
C THR A 88 1.63 -0.03 -16.03
N HIS A 89 1.07 0.83 -15.19
CA HIS A 89 -0.17 1.53 -15.45
C HIS A 89 0.11 3.03 -15.42
N GLU A 90 -0.40 3.74 -16.41
CA GLU A 90 -0.36 5.20 -16.47
C GLU A 90 -1.76 5.70 -16.81
N GLY A 91 -2.27 6.63 -16.01
CA GLY A 91 -3.65 7.05 -16.11
C GLY A 91 -4.06 8.13 -15.12
N HIS A 92 -5.33 8.47 -15.20
CA HIS A 92 -6.00 9.35 -14.25
C HIS A 92 -7.51 9.10 -14.29
N TRP A 93 -8.21 9.58 -13.27
CA TRP A 93 -9.67 9.60 -13.23
C TRP A 93 -10.17 10.92 -12.63
N ILE A 94 -11.46 11.20 -12.83
CA ILE A 94 -12.12 12.41 -12.32
C ILE A 94 -12.89 12.09 -11.05
N ASN A 95 -12.52 12.76 -9.97
CA ASN A 95 -13.26 12.75 -8.71
C ASN A 95 -14.17 13.98 -8.66
N GLU A 96 -15.47 13.77 -8.82
CA GLU A 96 -16.45 14.86 -8.86
C GLU A 96 -16.75 15.48 -7.48
N PHE A 97 -16.30 14.85 -6.38
CA PHE A 97 -16.73 15.21 -5.02
C PHE A 97 -15.60 15.40 -3.99
N GLY A 98 -14.39 14.91 -4.26
CA GLY A 98 -13.29 14.92 -3.29
C GLY A 98 -12.40 16.16 -3.33
N GLU A 99 -11.36 16.16 -2.49
CA GLU A 99 -10.41 17.27 -2.36
C GLU A 99 -9.57 17.57 -3.61
N ARG A 100 -9.54 16.65 -4.58
CA ARG A 100 -8.79 16.75 -5.83
C ARG A 100 -9.62 16.23 -6.98
N ARG A 101 -9.86 17.07 -8.00
CA ARG A 101 -10.67 16.69 -9.18
C ARG A 101 -9.97 15.69 -10.10
N LEU A 102 -8.74 15.98 -10.52
CA LEU A 102 -7.97 15.10 -11.42
C LEU A 102 -7.02 14.24 -10.59
N VAL A 103 -7.32 12.95 -10.46
CA VAL A 103 -6.53 12.03 -9.64
C VAL A 103 -5.64 11.16 -10.54
N PRO A 104 -4.30 11.27 -10.44
CA PRO A 104 -3.41 10.40 -11.19
C PRO A 104 -3.43 8.98 -10.62
N ASP A 105 -3.36 7.98 -11.49
CA ASP A 105 -3.23 6.57 -11.14
C ASP A 105 -2.05 6.01 -11.96
N ASN A 106 -0.85 6.05 -11.38
CA ASN A 106 0.37 5.63 -12.05
C ASN A 106 1.18 4.72 -11.14
N TYR A 107 1.43 3.49 -11.57
CA TYR A 107 2.17 2.51 -10.78
C TYR A 107 2.89 1.47 -11.63
N CYS A 108 3.88 0.83 -11.02
CA CYS A 108 4.39 -0.45 -11.48
C CYS A 108 3.78 -1.56 -10.63
N GLU A 109 3.11 -2.53 -11.25
CA GLU A 109 2.61 -3.72 -10.58
C GLU A 109 3.57 -4.89 -10.76
N MET A 110 3.82 -5.62 -9.68
CA MET A 110 4.49 -6.92 -9.67
C MET A 110 3.53 -7.96 -9.09
N VAL A 111 3.24 -9.00 -9.86
CA VAL A 111 2.42 -10.13 -9.42
C VAL A 111 3.32 -11.34 -9.26
N VAL A 112 3.42 -11.84 -8.03
CA VAL A 112 4.14 -13.07 -7.69
C VAL A 112 3.14 -14.21 -7.66
N ASN A 113 3.25 -15.16 -8.58
CA ASN A 113 2.41 -16.35 -8.59
C ASN A 113 3.09 -17.45 -7.77
N LEU A 114 2.42 -17.87 -6.70
CA LEU A 114 2.88 -18.89 -5.78
C LEU A 114 2.00 -20.13 -5.89
N LYS A 115 2.64 -21.29 -5.74
CA LYS A 115 1.95 -22.56 -5.54
C LYS A 115 2.35 -23.14 -4.20
N HIS A 116 1.36 -23.47 -3.39
CA HIS A 116 1.55 -24.16 -2.12
C HIS A 116 1.77 -25.65 -2.36
N ASP A 117 2.43 -26.36 -1.44
CA ASP A 117 2.66 -27.80 -1.54
C ASP A 117 1.36 -28.63 -1.66
N SER A 118 0.25 -28.10 -1.11
CA SER A 118 -1.11 -28.59 -1.25
C SER A 118 -1.66 -28.53 -2.68
N GLY A 119 -0.92 -27.93 -3.61
CA GLY A 119 -1.31 -27.70 -5.01
C GLY A 119 -2.14 -26.44 -5.23
N CYS A 120 -2.57 -25.76 -4.16
CA CYS A 120 -3.34 -24.52 -4.27
C CYS A 120 -2.49 -23.35 -4.74
N LEU A 121 -3.10 -22.45 -5.50
CA LEU A 121 -2.48 -21.25 -6.05
C LEU A 121 -2.83 -20.02 -5.21
N MET A 122 -1.84 -19.16 -5.01
CA MET A 122 -2.00 -17.84 -4.40
C MET A 122 -1.14 -16.84 -5.17
N GLN A 123 -1.65 -15.64 -5.36
CA GLN A 123 -0.91 -14.50 -5.90
C GLN A 123 -0.67 -13.48 -4.81
N ILE A 124 0.47 -12.82 -4.87
CA ILE A 124 0.72 -11.59 -4.12
C ILE A 124 0.94 -10.48 -5.13
N CYS A 125 0.03 -9.52 -5.14
CA CYS A 125 0.06 -8.36 -6.03
C CYS A 125 0.67 -7.19 -5.27
N PHE A 126 1.76 -6.63 -5.76
CA PHE A 126 2.41 -5.43 -5.25
C PHE A 126 2.26 -4.30 -6.25
N ARG A 127 1.96 -3.08 -5.79
CA ARG A 127 1.96 -1.87 -6.61
C ARG A 127 2.85 -0.82 -5.98
N ALA A 128 3.84 -0.35 -6.74
CA ALA A 128 4.70 0.76 -6.38
C ALA A 128 4.20 2.02 -7.09
N TYR A 129 3.70 2.97 -6.30
CA TYR A 129 3.23 4.29 -6.68
C TYR A 129 4.28 5.34 -6.30
N ASN A 130 4.26 6.52 -6.92
CA ASN A 130 5.10 7.63 -6.45
C ASN A 130 4.67 8.11 -5.05
N GLU A 131 3.40 7.90 -4.75
CA GLU A 131 2.71 8.24 -3.52
C GLU A 131 2.97 7.24 -2.40
N GLY A 132 3.41 6.01 -2.72
CA GLY A 132 3.52 4.95 -1.74
C GLY A 132 3.57 3.54 -2.31
N ALA A 133 3.36 2.57 -1.44
CA ALA A 133 3.38 1.15 -1.78
C ALA A 133 2.08 0.49 -1.34
N ALA A 134 1.61 -0.49 -2.10
CA ALA A 134 0.45 -1.29 -1.74
C ALA A 134 0.65 -2.76 -2.09
N PHE A 135 0.03 -3.65 -1.33
CA PHE A 135 -0.02 -5.07 -1.69
C PHE A 135 -1.29 -5.76 -1.19
N ARG A 136 -1.64 -6.88 -1.82
CA ARG A 136 -2.71 -7.77 -1.37
C ARG A 136 -2.44 -9.21 -1.77
N TYR A 137 -3.11 -10.14 -1.10
CA TYR A 137 -3.22 -11.52 -1.56
C TYR A 137 -4.38 -11.65 -2.53
N PHE A 138 -4.24 -12.53 -3.52
CA PHE A 138 -5.32 -12.88 -4.44
C PHE A 138 -5.32 -14.40 -4.67
N PHE A 139 -6.48 -15.02 -4.56
CA PHE A 139 -6.63 -16.45 -4.79
C PHE A 139 -7.23 -16.63 -6.18
N PRO A 140 -6.46 -16.97 -7.22
CA PRO A 140 -6.99 -17.11 -8.57
C PRO A 140 -8.04 -18.23 -8.65
N LYS A 141 -8.88 -18.19 -9.70
CA LYS A 141 -9.84 -19.27 -9.99
C LYS A 141 -9.07 -20.58 -10.18
N GLN A 142 -9.43 -21.59 -9.39
CA GLN A 142 -8.76 -22.89 -9.31
C GLN A 142 -9.75 -23.94 -8.78
N GLU A 143 -9.34 -25.22 -8.63
CA GLU A 143 -10.24 -26.30 -8.18
C GLU A 143 -10.82 -26.04 -6.78
N LYS A 144 -9.96 -25.71 -5.80
CA LYS A 144 -10.40 -25.32 -4.45
C LYS A 144 -11.10 -23.97 -4.51
N GLN A 145 -12.38 -23.94 -4.15
CA GLN A 145 -13.23 -22.74 -4.28
C GLN A 145 -13.22 -21.85 -3.05
N THR A 146 -12.97 -22.38 -1.86
CA THR A 146 -13.10 -21.65 -0.59
C THR A 146 -11.83 -21.82 0.24
N PHE A 147 -11.37 -20.71 0.79
CA PHE A 147 -10.23 -20.61 1.69
C PHE A 147 -10.72 -19.99 2.99
N VAL A 148 -10.46 -20.68 4.11
CA VAL A 148 -10.84 -20.22 5.44
C VAL A 148 -9.60 -20.25 6.32
N PHE A 149 -9.27 -19.12 6.93
CA PHE A 149 -8.14 -19.00 7.86
C PHE A 149 -8.62 -18.33 9.15
N PRO A 150 -8.10 -18.72 10.33
CA PRO A 150 -8.46 -18.06 11.59
C PRO A 150 -8.10 -16.56 11.64
N ASP A 151 -7.03 -16.17 10.95
CA ASP A 151 -6.51 -14.79 10.93
C ASP A 151 -5.51 -14.62 9.77
N GLU A 152 -5.07 -13.38 9.53
CA GLU A 152 -3.94 -13.02 8.67
C GLU A 152 -2.69 -12.73 9.54
N ARG A 153 -1.50 -13.09 9.04
CA ARG A 153 -0.21 -12.92 9.73
C ARG A 153 0.76 -12.04 8.93
N THR A 154 0.25 -10.99 8.30
CA THR A 154 1.07 -10.00 7.59
C THR A 154 1.86 -9.18 8.58
N GLU A 155 3.18 -9.20 8.46
CA GLU A 155 4.08 -8.45 9.33
C GLU A 155 4.43 -7.07 8.75
N PHE A 156 4.75 -6.15 9.65
CA PHE A 156 5.32 -4.83 9.37
C PHE A 156 6.48 -4.60 10.34
N ARG A 157 7.67 -5.04 9.97
CA ARG A 157 8.91 -4.80 10.73
C ARG A 157 9.45 -3.44 10.36
N LEU A 158 9.55 -2.54 11.34
CA LEU A 158 9.93 -1.16 11.09
C LEU A 158 11.39 -0.92 11.52
N PRO A 159 12.14 -0.04 10.84
CA PRO A 159 13.47 0.35 11.27
C PRO A 159 13.50 0.85 12.72
N GLU A 160 14.62 0.63 13.40
CA GLU A 160 14.85 1.16 14.73
C GLU A 160 14.71 2.69 14.76
N GLY A 161 14.16 3.21 15.87
CA GLY A 161 13.91 4.65 16.03
C GLY A 161 12.68 5.16 15.27
N THR A 162 11.87 4.27 14.69
CA THR A 162 10.54 4.64 14.17
C THR A 162 9.58 4.89 15.32
N TRP A 163 8.77 5.94 15.21
CA TRP A 163 7.68 6.27 16.12
C TRP A 163 6.34 6.12 15.40
N GLY A 164 5.30 5.79 16.15
CA GLY A 164 3.93 5.68 15.67
C GLY A 164 2.97 6.55 16.47
N TYR A 165 1.96 7.10 15.78
CA TYR A 165 0.83 7.80 16.39
C TYR A 165 -0.33 6.82 16.52
N GLN A 166 -0.39 6.13 17.66
CA GLN A 166 -1.36 5.06 17.92
C GLN A 166 -2.69 5.59 18.48
N GLU A 167 -3.74 4.86 18.19
CA GLU A 167 -5.08 5.02 18.76
C GLU A 167 -5.73 3.63 18.84
N GLN A 168 -6.63 3.39 19.80
CA GLN A 168 -7.30 2.09 19.98
C GLN A 168 -8.82 2.20 19.79
N GLY A 169 -9.32 3.29 19.22
CA GLY A 169 -10.74 3.56 19.03
C GLY A 169 -11.06 4.16 17.67
N THR A 170 -12.30 4.60 17.47
CA THR A 170 -12.65 5.48 16.34
C THR A 170 -12.88 6.92 16.78
N GLU A 171 -12.73 7.20 18.08
CA GLU A 171 -13.01 8.48 18.76
C GLU A 171 -12.02 8.73 19.91
N GLY A 172 -10.90 8.02 19.92
CA GLY A 172 -9.86 8.12 20.94
C GLY A 172 -8.83 9.23 20.64
N GLU A 173 -8.00 9.50 21.63
CA GLU A 173 -6.89 10.44 21.50
C GLU A 173 -5.65 9.74 20.92
N TYR A 174 -5.00 10.39 19.96
CA TYR A 174 -3.74 9.90 19.42
C TYR A 174 -2.61 10.04 20.43
N GLN A 175 -1.80 8.99 20.55
CA GLN A 175 -0.60 8.97 21.38
C GLN A 175 0.63 8.65 20.54
N ARG A 176 1.66 9.49 20.65
CA ARG A 176 2.96 9.23 20.03
C ARG A 176 3.75 8.26 20.89
N SER A 177 4.21 7.16 20.31
CA SER A 177 4.90 6.07 21.02
C SER A 177 5.95 5.41 20.13
N THR A 178 6.91 4.72 20.74
CA THR A 178 7.81 3.86 19.96
C THR A 178 7.02 2.68 19.40
N ILE A 179 7.47 2.07 18.30
CA ILE A 179 6.77 0.90 17.74
C ILE A 179 6.68 -0.25 18.75
N SER A 180 7.69 -0.42 19.61
CA SER A 180 7.68 -1.44 20.66
C SER A 180 6.64 -1.20 21.75
N ASP A 181 6.19 0.05 21.93
CA ASP A 181 5.20 0.44 22.96
C ASP A 181 3.77 0.53 22.40
N ILE A 182 3.58 0.29 21.10
CA ILE A 182 2.25 0.23 20.49
C ILE A 182 1.45 -0.87 21.19
N GLN A 183 0.23 -0.54 21.61
CA GLN A 183 -0.65 -1.52 22.25
C GLN A 183 -1.35 -2.38 21.19
N PRO A 184 -1.75 -3.63 21.53
CA PRO A 184 -2.53 -4.47 20.64
C PRO A 184 -3.81 -3.77 20.16
N TYR A 185 -4.20 -4.10 18.93
CA TYR A 185 -5.39 -3.55 18.26
C TYR A 185 -5.33 -2.03 18.04
N CYS A 186 -4.14 -1.53 17.68
CA CYS A 186 -3.95 -0.18 17.18
C CYS A 186 -4.72 0.02 15.86
N GLU A 187 -5.42 1.13 15.79
CA GLU A 187 -6.21 1.53 14.65
C GLU A 187 -5.34 2.02 13.49
N ARG A 188 -5.98 2.02 12.33
CA ARG A 188 -5.43 2.52 11.08
C ARG A 188 -6.21 3.78 10.66
N PRO A 189 -5.58 4.78 10.02
CA PRO A 189 -4.18 4.80 9.60
C PRO A 189 -3.19 4.99 10.77
N LEU A 190 -2.16 4.15 10.83
CA LEU A 190 -1.03 4.36 11.74
C LEU A 190 -0.01 5.27 11.05
N THR A 191 0.07 6.52 11.49
CA THR A 191 1.09 7.46 11.00
C THR A 191 2.43 7.14 11.66
N LEU A 192 3.48 7.03 10.83
CA LEU A 192 4.82 6.63 11.19
C LEU A 192 5.80 7.78 10.93
N GLU A 193 6.64 8.05 11.93
CA GLU A 193 7.73 9.02 11.88
C GLU A 193 9.07 8.27 11.97
N TYR A 194 9.87 8.32 10.92
CA TYR A 194 11.15 7.64 10.86
C TYR A 194 12.28 8.55 11.35
N ALA A 195 13.26 8.00 12.07
CA ALA A 195 14.36 8.75 12.69
C ALA A 195 15.16 9.70 11.75
N ARG A 196 15.11 9.47 10.43
CA ARG A 196 15.78 10.29 9.41
C ARG A 196 14.85 11.24 8.64
N GLY A 197 13.69 11.56 9.21
CA GLY A 197 12.80 12.65 8.79
C GLY A 197 11.75 12.33 7.73
N HIS A 198 11.67 11.07 7.26
CA HIS A 198 10.62 10.64 6.33
C HIS A 198 9.39 10.12 7.10
N TRP A 199 8.26 10.12 6.42
CA TRP A 199 6.96 9.80 7.00
C TRP A 199 6.26 8.73 6.17
N ALA A 200 5.50 7.87 6.84
CA ALA A 200 4.57 6.99 6.18
C ALA A 200 3.22 6.92 6.93
N SER A 201 2.17 6.49 6.25
CA SER A 201 0.88 6.21 6.85
C SER A 201 0.44 4.81 6.44
N LEU A 202 0.49 3.87 7.38
CA LEU A 202 0.10 2.48 7.18
C LEU A 202 -1.42 2.33 7.34
N ALA A 203 -2.09 1.89 6.27
CA ALA A 203 -3.53 1.76 6.21
C ALA A 203 -3.99 0.57 5.36
N GLU A 204 -5.29 0.49 5.11
CA GLU A 204 -5.90 -0.51 4.23
C GLU A 204 -6.92 0.14 3.29
N ALA A 205 -7.06 -0.39 2.07
CA ALA A 205 -8.00 0.09 1.05
C ALA A 205 -8.84 -1.05 0.46
N ALA A 206 -10.02 -0.73 -0.10
CA ALA A 206 -10.96 -1.67 -0.71
C ALA A 206 -11.40 -2.82 0.22
N ASN A 207 -11.73 -2.49 1.47
CA ASN A 207 -12.29 -3.47 2.41
C ASN A 207 -13.83 -3.51 2.28
N THR A 208 -14.36 -4.57 1.66
CA THR A 208 -15.80 -4.75 1.42
C THR A 208 -16.37 -5.98 2.12
N ASP A 209 -15.72 -7.14 1.97
CA ASP A 209 -16.17 -8.43 2.52
C ASP A 209 -15.03 -9.15 3.28
N TYR A 210 -14.28 -8.39 4.09
CA TYR A 210 -13.12 -8.89 4.81
C TYR A 210 -13.09 -8.33 6.24
N PRO A 211 -12.59 -9.07 7.24
CA PRO A 211 -12.39 -8.53 8.57
C PRO A 211 -11.53 -7.27 8.54
N ARG A 212 -11.94 -6.23 9.29
CA ARG A 212 -11.15 -4.99 9.40
C ARG A 212 -9.75 -5.29 9.91
N MET A 213 -8.72 -4.71 9.29
CA MET A 213 -7.36 -4.79 9.81
C MET A 213 -7.14 -3.76 10.92
N LEU A 214 -6.69 -4.23 12.08
CA LEU A 214 -5.97 -3.46 13.09
C LEU A 214 -4.50 -3.93 13.12
N LEU A 215 -3.67 -3.28 13.94
CA LEU A 215 -2.27 -3.62 14.11
C LEU A 215 -2.01 -4.03 15.56
N SER A 216 -1.23 -5.09 15.77
CA SER A 216 -0.76 -5.48 17.09
C SER A 216 0.74 -5.69 17.09
N PRO A 217 1.43 -5.59 18.24
CA PRO A 217 2.81 -6.02 18.36
C PRO A 217 2.98 -7.46 17.92
N LEU A 218 4.05 -7.72 17.18
CA LEU A 218 4.48 -9.08 16.90
C LEU A 218 5.20 -9.64 18.14
N GLU A 219 4.64 -10.70 18.71
CA GLU A 219 5.15 -11.29 19.95
C GLU A 219 6.63 -11.70 19.81
N GLY A 220 7.45 -11.30 20.80
CA GLY A 220 8.88 -11.61 20.83
C GLY A 220 9.74 -10.85 19.82
N VAL A 221 9.17 -9.90 19.06
CA VAL A 221 9.90 -9.12 18.05
C VAL A 221 9.68 -7.62 18.29
N PRO A 222 10.60 -6.95 19.02
CA PRO A 222 10.56 -5.50 19.20
C PRO A 222 10.59 -4.75 17.86
N GLY A 223 9.84 -3.65 17.77
CA GLY A 223 9.78 -2.83 16.55
C GLY A 223 9.02 -3.47 15.38
N ALA A 224 8.26 -4.53 15.61
CA ALA A 224 7.47 -5.21 14.59
C ALA A 224 5.99 -5.26 14.97
N LEU A 225 5.15 -5.00 13.96
CA LEU A 225 3.71 -5.16 14.06
C LEU A 225 3.25 -6.32 13.19
N VAL A 226 2.05 -6.82 13.47
CA VAL A 226 1.34 -7.83 12.69
C VAL A 226 -0.11 -7.40 12.51
N SER A 227 -0.71 -7.76 11.37
CA SER A 227 -2.16 -7.63 11.18
C SER A 227 -2.92 -8.34 12.31
N ALA A 228 -3.93 -7.66 12.84
CA ALA A 228 -4.86 -8.20 13.82
C ALA A 228 -6.28 -7.97 13.31
N LEU A 229 -6.89 -9.01 12.75
CA LEU A 229 -8.17 -8.90 12.07
C LEU A 229 -9.36 -8.91 13.04
N GLY A 230 -10.39 -8.10 12.73
CA GLY A 230 -11.62 -7.97 13.52
C GLY A 230 -11.39 -7.24 14.85
N GLY A 231 -10.58 -7.85 15.71
CA GLY A 231 -9.95 -7.23 16.88
C GLY A 231 -10.89 -6.60 17.90
N ARG A 232 -10.34 -5.67 18.69
CA ARG A 232 -11.03 -4.88 19.72
C ARG A 232 -10.77 -3.40 19.46
N THR A 233 -11.78 -2.57 19.61
CA THR A 233 -11.63 -1.12 19.73
C THR A 233 -12.12 -0.67 21.12
N SER A 234 -11.86 0.59 21.48
CA SER A 234 -12.36 1.23 22.72
C SER A 234 -13.87 1.05 22.90
N ASN A 235 -14.61 0.98 21.79
CA ASN A 235 -16.06 0.87 21.75
C ASN A 235 -16.57 -0.59 21.73
N THR A 236 -15.68 -1.59 21.62
CA THR A 236 -16.00 -3.02 21.62
C THR A 236 -15.25 -3.79 22.73
N SER A 237 -15.23 -3.22 23.94
CA SER A 237 -14.42 -3.73 25.05
C SER A 237 -14.87 -5.09 25.59
N ARG A 238 -16.13 -5.51 25.39
CA ARG A 238 -16.67 -6.81 25.84
C ARG A 238 -16.40 -7.93 24.82
N PRO A 239 -16.16 -9.19 25.27
CA PRO A 239 -15.92 -10.32 24.37
C PRO A 239 -17.00 -10.54 23.30
N SER A 240 -18.27 -10.31 23.64
CA SER A 240 -19.41 -10.43 22.71
C SER A 240 -19.45 -9.37 21.62
N GLN A 241 -18.64 -8.31 21.72
CA GLN A 241 -18.55 -7.22 20.74
C GLN A 241 -17.32 -7.35 19.84
N ARG A 242 -16.47 -8.36 20.06
CA ARG A 242 -15.29 -8.59 19.23
C ARG A 242 -15.75 -8.97 17.83
N HIS A 243 -15.15 -8.33 16.83
CA HIS A 243 -15.38 -8.74 15.47
C HIS A 243 -14.61 -10.03 15.18
N ASP A 244 -15.21 -10.90 14.37
CA ASP A 244 -14.61 -12.16 13.94
C ASP A 244 -13.35 -11.89 13.11
N SER A 245 -12.23 -12.55 13.46
CA SER A 245 -10.97 -12.47 12.72
C SER A 245 -10.93 -13.41 11.52
N THR A 246 -11.90 -14.32 11.42
CA THR A 246 -11.91 -15.38 10.41
C THR A 246 -11.93 -14.80 9.01
N VAL A 247 -10.90 -15.16 8.26
CA VAL A 247 -10.78 -14.86 6.84
C VAL A 247 -11.55 -15.90 6.06
N THR A 248 -12.53 -15.48 5.26
CA THR A 248 -13.20 -16.35 4.28
C THR A 248 -13.07 -15.74 2.89
N LEU A 249 -12.37 -16.42 2.00
CA LEU A 249 -12.16 -15.99 0.61
C LEU A 249 -12.65 -17.07 -0.35
N LYS A 250 -13.19 -16.65 -1.49
CA LYS A 250 -13.49 -17.52 -2.61
C LYS A 250 -12.43 -17.39 -3.69
N ALA A 251 -12.22 -18.45 -4.46
CA ALA A 251 -11.39 -18.40 -5.66
C ALA A 251 -11.93 -17.30 -6.61
N GLY A 252 -11.03 -16.45 -7.09
CA GLY A 252 -11.31 -15.21 -7.81
C GLY A 252 -11.40 -13.94 -6.94
N GLN A 253 -11.20 -14.04 -5.61
CA GLN A 253 -11.19 -12.89 -4.70
C GLN A 253 -9.80 -12.60 -4.17
N GLY A 254 -9.60 -11.36 -3.72
CA GLY A 254 -8.40 -10.94 -3.01
C GLY A 254 -8.74 -10.28 -1.69
N THR A 255 -7.72 -10.16 -0.83
CA THR A 255 -7.83 -9.38 0.40
C THR A 255 -7.95 -7.88 0.06
N PRO A 256 -8.38 -7.05 1.02
CA PRO A 256 -8.16 -5.62 0.94
C PRO A 256 -6.67 -5.34 0.76
N TRP A 257 -6.35 -4.20 0.16
CA TRP A 257 -4.97 -3.75 0.04
C TRP A 257 -4.43 -3.34 1.40
N ARG A 258 -3.19 -3.72 1.70
CA ARG A 258 -2.37 -3.10 2.74
C ARG A 258 -1.54 -2.03 2.03
N MET A 259 -1.49 -0.82 2.57
CA MET A 259 -0.85 0.30 1.89
C MET A 259 -0.06 1.19 2.84
N LEU A 260 1.01 1.79 2.31
CA LEU A 260 1.75 2.87 2.94
C LEU A 260 1.72 4.07 2.02
N VAL A 261 1.08 5.18 2.44
CA VAL A 261 1.33 6.49 1.83
C VAL A 261 2.67 7.00 2.36
N VAL A 262 3.52 7.58 1.52
CA VAL A 262 4.88 7.99 1.91
C VAL A 262 5.17 9.45 1.56
N GLY A 263 5.98 10.10 2.40
CA GLY A 263 6.30 11.52 2.28
C GLY A 263 7.64 11.89 2.89
N LYS A 264 8.24 12.98 2.39
CA LYS A 264 9.42 13.61 3.00
C LYS A 264 9.05 14.46 4.22
N ARG A 265 7.78 14.86 4.31
CA ARG A 265 7.19 15.65 5.40
C ARG A 265 5.76 15.15 5.69
N PRO A 266 5.19 15.43 6.87
CA PRO A 266 3.82 15.02 7.21
C PRO A 266 2.77 15.48 6.20
N GLY A 267 2.87 16.73 5.71
CA GLY A 267 1.92 17.28 4.73
C GLY A 267 1.87 16.53 3.41
N ASP A 268 2.98 15.89 3.02
CA ASP A 268 3.01 15.09 1.80
C ASP A 268 2.07 13.87 1.91
N LEU A 269 1.83 13.34 3.12
CA LEU A 269 0.88 12.25 3.35
C LEU A 269 -0.56 12.68 3.02
N LEU A 270 -0.92 13.93 3.32
CA LEU A 270 -2.23 14.50 2.98
C LEU A 270 -2.34 14.74 1.48
N GLU A 271 -1.31 15.30 0.85
CA GLU A 271 -1.32 15.60 -0.58
C GLU A 271 -1.36 14.35 -1.48
N ARG A 272 -0.88 13.22 -0.95
CA ARG A 272 -0.73 11.91 -1.62
C ARG A 272 -1.77 10.87 -1.17
N ASN A 273 -2.72 11.25 -0.32
CA ASN A 273 -3.71 10.34 0.26
C ASN A 273 -4.64 9.67 -0.79
N TYR A 274 -4.71 10.22 -2.00
CA TYR A 274 -5.48 9.67 -3.12
C TYR A 274 -5.02 8.27 -3.55
N LEU A 275 -3.82 7.82 -3.12
CA LEU A 275 -3.43 6.42 -3.23
C LEU A 275 -4.51 5.48 -2.67
N MET A 276 -5.14 5.84 -1.54
CA MET A 276 -6.25 5.08 -0.96
C MET A 276 -7.39 4.89 -1.97
N LEU A 277 -7.73 5.96 -2.71
CA LEU A 277 -8.81 5.93 -3.69
C LEU A 277 -8.44 5.11 -4.93
N ASN A 278 -7.21 5.22 -5.43
CA ASN A 278 -6.71 4.44 -6.59
C ASN A 278 -6.75 2.93 -6.38
N LEU A 279 -6.72 2.48 -5.12
CA LEU A 279 -6.77 1.06 -4.77
C LEU A 279 -8.19 0.50 -4.70
N ASN A 280 -9.22 1.33 -4.91
CA ASN A 280 -10.62 0.91 -4.93
C ASN A 280 -11.13 0.69 -6.38
N PRO A 281 -12.14 -0.18 -6.57
CA PRO A 281 -12.82 -0.30 -7.84
C PRO A 281 -13.41 1.04 -8.31
N PRO A 282 -13.49 1.29 -9.63
CA PRO A 282 -14.18 2.47 -10.17
C PRO A 282 -15.65 2.55 -9.72
N CYS A 283 -16.21 3.75 -9.79
CA CYS A 283 -17.62 3.98 -9.46
C CYS A 283 -18.54 3.11 -10.34
N VAL A 284 -19.44 2.36 -9.69
CA VAL A 284 -20.43 1.49 -10.37
C VAL A 284 -21.78 2.18 -10.58
N LEU A 285 -21.98 3.38 -10.01
CA LEU A 285 -23.20 4.17 -10.17
C LEU A 285 -23.18 4.85 -11.54
N LYS A 286 -24.26 4.67 -12.31
CA LYS A 286 -24.39 5.28 -13.64
C LYS A 286 -24.71 6.78 -13.59
N ASP A 287 -25.38 7.22 -12.53
CA ASP A 287 -25.73 8.61 -12.29
C ASP A 287 -25.38 9.00 -10.86
N THR A 288 -24.50 9.98 -10.73
CA THR A 288 -24.05 10.58 -9.47
C THR A 288 -24.45 12.05 -9.38
N SER A 289 -25.25 12.57 -10.33
CA SER A 289 -25.61 13.99 -10.40
C SER A 289 -26.44 14.48 -9.20
N TRP A 290 -27.12 13.57 -8.51
CA TRP A 290 -27.89 13.84 -7.29
C TRP A 290 -27.00 14.00 -6.05
N ILE A 291 -25.73 13.57 -6.09
CA ILE A 291 -24.78 13.76 -5.00
C ILE A 291 -24.27 15.20 -5.05
N LYS A 292 -24.64 16.00 -4.04
CA LYS A 292 -24.28 17.43 -3.96
C LYS A 292 -23.52 17.70 -2.65
N PRO A 293 -22.19 17.93 -2.69
CA PRO A 293 -21.46 18.41 -1.54
C PRO A 293 -22.01 19.76 -1.05
N GLY A 294 -22.07 19.96 0.26
CA GLY A 294 -22.65 21.16 0.84
C GLY A 294 -22.43 21.26 2.35
N LYS A 295 -22.94 22.35 2.93
CA LYS A 295 -22.96 22.57 4.38
C LYS A 295 -24.35 22.24 4.90
N VAL A 296 -24.41 21.65 6.08
CA VAL A 296 -25.67 21.33 6.77
C VAL A 296 -25.67 21.93 8.17
N MET A 297 -26.86 22.30 8.65
CA MET A 297 -27.09 22.65 10.04
C MET A 297 -28.02 21.60 10.65
N ARG A 298 -27.77 21.20 11.90
CA ARG A 298 -28.52 20.15 12.59
C ARG A 298 -29.02 20.64 13.94
N ASP A 299 -30.31 20.46 14.19
CA ASP A 299 -30.89 20.58 15.53
C ASP A 299 -30.50 19.34 16.36
N THR A 300 -29.84 19.57 17.50
CA THR A 300 -29.47 18.50 18.44
C THR A 300 -30.58 18.18 19.43
N THR A 301 -31.61 19.02 19.54
CA THR A 301 -32.79 18.78 20.39
C THR A 301 -33.82 17.87 19.74
N LEU A 302 -33.72 17.67 18.42
CA LEU A 302 -34.61 16.84 17.60
C LEU A 302 -36.08 17.28 17.68
N SER A 303 -36.32 18.59 17.76
CA SER A 303 -37.66 19.16 17.84
C SER A 303 -38.14 19.68 16.49
N THR A 304 -39.43 19.54 16.21
CA THR A 304 -40.05 20.06 14.98
C THR A 304 -39.89 21.58 14.87
N ALA A 305 -40.03 22.31 15.98
CA ALA A 305 -39.94 23.77 15.98
C ALA A 305 -38.54 24.25 15.58
N ASN A 306 -37.49 23.70 16.20
CA ASN A 306 -36.11 24.08 15.87
C ASN A 306 -35.71 23.58 14.48
N SER A 307 -36.19 22.41 14.06
CA SER A 307 -35.95 21.91 12.70
C SER A 307 -36.53 22.87 11.64
N LYS A 308 -37.74 23.40 11.86
CA LYS A 308 -38.32 24.43 10.98
C LYS A 308 -37.51 25.72 11.01
N ALA A 309 -37.10 26.18 12.19
CA ALA A 309 -36.27 27.36 12.32
C ALA A 309 -34.92 27.23 11.58
N ILE A 310 -34.32 26.03 11.56
CA ILE A 310 -33.10 25.75 10.78
C ILE A 310 -33.36 25.74 9.27
N ILE A 311 -34.50 25.22 8.82
CA ILE A 311 -34.88 25.24 7.40
C ILE A 311 -35.09 26.68 6.91
N ASP A 312 -35.64 27.55 7.77
CA ASP A 312 -35.91 28.95 7.44
C ASP A 312 -34.64 29.84 7.47
N PHE A 313 -33.53 29.38 8.07
CA PHE A 313 -32.25 30.10 8.17
C PHE A 313 -31.40 29.95 6.89
#